data_AF-A0A8T7GW66-F1
#
_entry.id   AF-A0A8T7GW66-F1
#
_cell.length_a   1.000
_cell.length_b   1.000
_cell.length_c   1.000
_cell.angle_alpha   90.00
_cell.angle_beta   90.00
_cell.angle_gamma   90.00
#
_symmetry.space_group_name_H-M   'P 1'
#
loop_
_entity.id
_entity.type
_entity.pdbx_description
1 polymer ?
#
loop_
_entity_poly.entity_id
_entity_poly.type
_entity_poly.pdbx_seq_one_letter_code
_entity_poly.pdbx_strand_id
1 'polypeptide(L)'
;MSELPKGLRKVFDALSQCYGVELSVISHEGLLYEYRGDVSRAESLAAWSPTMMSGGKELSFALVHREGATVLAVRMGEYTVAFEGDEKALSAYLKPVTRIASEREAKCGFCGFELDSAVVTCPRCGASYPFTLHSCPKCGYTTLVRRCPKCGRSIDEDGRRVSVSKLPLATALGAVAGVVLALTSFFLFPSPTLISASFIVPTVLGGVADLATKPRVRVE
;
A
#
# COMPACT_ATOMS: atom_id res chain seq x y z
N MET A 1 32.74 10.14 -16.76
CA MET A 1 31.43 10.27 -16.09
C MET A 1 31.02 8.87 -15.69
N SER A 2 31.01 8.57 -14.39
CA SER A 2 30.52 7.30 -13.87
C SER A 2 29.03 7.15 -14.22
N GLU A 3 28.61 5.97 -14.67
CA GLU A 3 27.19 5.68 -14.90
C GLU A 3 26.46 5.58 -13.55
N LEU A 4 25.27 6.18 -13.46
CA LEU A 4 24.42 6.06 -12.28
C LEU A 4 23.94 4.60 -12.13
N PRO A 5 23.96 4.02 -10.91
CA PRO A 5 23.38 2.72 -10.66
C PRO A 5 21.90 2.71 -11.09
N LYS A 6 21.49 1.69 -11.86
CA LYS A 6 20.12 1.61 -12.41
C LYS A 6 19.04 1.69 -11.32
N GLY A 7 19.27 1.02 -10.18
CA GLY A 7 18.35 1.06 -9.03
C GLY A 7 18.19 2.46 -8.45
N LEU A 8 19.28 3.24 -8.41
CA LEU A 8 19.28 4.58 -7.83
C LEU A 8 18.41 5.55 -8.65
N ARG A 9 18.52 5.50 -9.98
CA ARG A 9 17.66 6.32 -10.86
C ARG A 9 16.19 5.92 -10.74
N LYS A 10 15.88 4.62 -10.64
CA LYS A 10 14.52 4.13 -10.38
C LYS A 10 13.94 4.70 -9.07
N VAL A 11 14.72 4.70 -7.98
CA VAL A 11 14.30 5.28 -6.69
C VAL A 11 13.99 6.77 -6.83
N PHE A 12 14.91 7.52 -7.46
CA PHE A 12 14.77 8.95 -7.67
C PHE A 12 13.52 9.30 -8.48
N ASP A 13 13.32 8.63 -9.63
CA ASP A 13 12.17 8.86 -10.49
C ASP A 13 10.83 8.50 -9.84
N ALA A 14 10.78 7.39 -9.10
CA ALA A 14 9.56 6.94 -8.45
C ALA A 14 9.15 7.86 -7.29
N LEU A 15 10.08 8.24 -6.42
CA LEU A 15 9.76 9.02 -5.23
C LEU A 15 9.56 10.51 -5.49
N SER A 16 10.27 11.09 -6.44
CA SER A 16 10.12 12.52 -6.74
C SER A 16 8.74 12.90 -7.30
N GLN A 17 7.93 11.92 -7.69
CA GLN A 17 6.53 12.11 -8.11
C GLN A 17 5.52 11.83 -6.99
N CYS A 18 6.01 11.39 -5.82
CA CYS A 18 5.16 11.00 -4.70
C CYS A 18 4.78 12.20 -3.83
N TYR A 19 3.61 12.10 -3.20
CA TYR A 19 3.11 13.10 -2.27
C TYR A 19 4.06 13.34 -1.10
N GLY A 20 4.21 14.59 -0.70
CA GLY A 20 5.02 14.95 0.45
C GLY A 20 6.53 14.92 0.19
N VAL A 21 6.97 14.70 -1.05
CA VAL A 21 8.35 14.97 -1.46
C VAL A 21 8.39 16.36 -2.11
N GLU A 22 9.11 17.29 -1.49
CA GLU A 22 9.26 18.67 -1.97
C GLU A 22 10.54 18.86 -2.79
N LEU A 23 11.61 18.18 -2.36
CA LEU A 23 12.93 18.25 -2.97
C LEU A 23 13.52 16.84 -3.04
N SER A 24 14.10 16.53 -4.18
CA SER A 24 14.84 15.28 -4.39
C SER A 24 16.19 15.59 -5.00
N VAL A 25 17.25 14.97 -4.48
CA VAL A 25 18.63 15.23 -4.84
C VAL A 25 19.39 13.92 -5.02
N ILE A 26 20.19 13.82 -6.07
CA ILE A 26 21.27 12.84 -6.22
C ILE A 26 22.59 13.58 -6.04
N SER A 27 23.46 13.08 -5.16
CA SER A 27 24.81 13.60 -4.96
C SER A 27 25.87 12.51 -5.01
N HIS A 28 27.09 12.90 -5.34
CA HIS A 28 28.31 12.09 -5.28
C HIS A 28 29.37 12.90 -4.54
N GLU A 29 29.88 12.39 -3.42
CA GLU A 29 30.87 13.09 -2.58
C GLU A 29 30.47 14.51 -2.15
N GLY A 30 29.17 14.75 -1.99
CA GLY A 30 28.64 16.07 -1.60
C GLY A 30 28.39 17.02 -2.78
N LEU A 31 28.76 16.63 -3.99
CA LEU A 31 28.50 17.39 -5.21
C LEU A 31 27.12 17.03 -5.78
N LEU A 32 26.37 18.05 -6.18
CA LEU A 32 25.05 17.92 -6.77
C LEU A 32 25.14 17.32 -8.18
N TYR A 33 24.44 16.21 -8.43
CA TYR A 33 24.42 15.53 -9.73
C TYR A 33 23.09 15.75 -10.47
N GLU A 34 21.97 15.46 -9.81
CA GLU A 34 20.62 15.63 -10.36
C GLU A 34 19.68 16.10 -9.25
N TYR A 35 18.70 16.93 -9.57
CA TYR A 35 17.72 17.38 -8.58
C TYR A 35 16.36 17.70 -9.20
N ARG A 36 15.34 17.75 -8.33
CA ARG A 36 14.02 18.33 -8.62
C ARG A 36 13.59 19.17 -7.43
N GLY A 37 13.20 20.42 -7.69
CA GLY A 37 12.85 21.40 -6.66
C GLY A 37 13.71 22.65 -6.75
N ASP A 38 13.91 23.32 -5.61
CA ASP A 38 14.74 24.53 -5.49
C ASP A 38 16.24 24.20 -5.51
N VAL A 39 17.02 24.90 -6.35
CA VAL A 39 18.45 24.62 -6.54
C VAL A 39 19.30 24.96 -5.31
N SER A 40 18.98 26.04 -4.58
CA SER A 40 19.78 26.46 -3.43
C SER A 40 19.63 25.48 -2.27
N ARG A 41 18.40 25.01 -2.03
CA ARG A 41 18.14 23.90 -1.11
C ARG A 41 18.79 22.60 -1.60
N ALA A 42 18.77 22.32 -2.92
CA ALA A 42 19.38 21.12 -3.49
C ALA A 42 20.89 21.05 -3.23
N GLU A 43 21.62 22.14 -3.46
CA GLU A 43 23.07 22.22 -3.20
C GLU A 43 23.38 22.04 -1.70
N SER A 44 22.60 22.70 -0.84
CA SER A 44 22.74 22.57 0.61
C SER A 44 22.48 21.14 1.09
N LEU A 45 21.46 20.49 0.52
CA LEU A 45 21.12 19.10 0.82
C LEU A 45 22.17 18.13 0.29
N ALA A 46 22.71 18.36 -0.91
CA ALA A 46 23.78 17.58 -1.51
C ALA A 46 25.05 17.63 -0.66
N ALA A 47 25.46 18.81 -0.19
CA ALA A 47 26.66 18.98 0.63
C ALA A 47 26.53 18.26 1.98
N TRP A 48 25.32 18.22 2.55
CA TRP A 48 25.08 17.63 3.86
C TRP A 48 24.84 16.12 3.83
N SER A 49 24.27 15.59 2.73
CA SER A 49 23.85 14.18 2.64
C SER A 49 24.95 13.13 2.93
N PRO A 50 26.23 13.31 2.56
CA PRO A 50 27.27 12.34 2.88
C PRO A 50 27.57 12.27 4.38
N THR A 51 27.45 13.41 5.09
CA THR A 51 27.73 13.48 6.53
C THR A 51 26.69 12.74 7.36
N MET A 52 25.44 12.65 6.89
CA MET A 52 24.40 11.83 7.53
C MET A 52 24.70 10.32 7.48
N MET A 53 25.59 9.91 6.58
CA MET A 53 25.81 8.50 6.21
C MET A 53 27.21 8.01 6.60
N SER A 54 27.86 8.66 7.58
CA SER A 54 29.20 8.28 8.06
C SER A 54 29.18 6.90 8.71
N GLY A 55 30.00 5.97 8.19
CA GLY A 55 30.21 4.64 8.80
C GLY A 55 29.23 3.53 8.38
N GLY A 56 28.42 3.76 7.34
CA GLY A 56 27.45 2.78 6.84
C GLY A 56 28.02 1.72 5.90
N LYS A 57 27.29 0.61 5.76
CA LYS A 57 27.48 -0.40 4.69
C LYS A 57 27.17 0.21 3.31
N GLU A 58 27.47 -0.54 2.25
CA GLU A 58 27.21 -0.21 0.84
C GLU A 58 25.78 0.25 0.56
N LEU A 59 24.81 -0.28 1.32
CA LEU A 59 23.45 0.24 1.42
C LEU A 59 23.16 0.70 2.85
N SER A 60 22.87 1.99 3.01
CA SER A 60 22.42 2.56 4.28
C SER A 60 21.34 3.62 4.03
N PHE A 61 20.52 3.87 5.05
CA PHE A 61 19.51 4.93 5.03
C PHE A 61 19.53 5.70 6.34
N ALA A 62 19.18 6.98 6.28
CA ALA A 62 18.97 7.84 7.44
C ALA A 62 17.69 8.66 7.23
N LEU A 63 16.91 8.81 8.30
CA LEU A 63 15.78 9.73 8.36
C LEU A 63 16.12 10.78 9.41
N VAL A 64 16.26 12.04 8.99
CA VAL A 64 16.72 13.12 9.86
C VAL A 64 15.79 14.32 9.74
N HIS A 65 15.47 14.95 10.86
CA HIS A 65 14.66 16.17 10.89
C HIS A 65 15.57 17.40 10.89
N ARG A 66 15.29 18.37 10.02
CA ARG A 66 16.06 19.61 9.89
C ARG A 66 15.14 20.77 9.55
N GLU A 67 15.22 21.86 10.32
CA GLU A 67 14.56 23.14 10.01
C GLU A 67 13.05 23.02 9.74
N GLY A 68 12.38 22.04 10.34
CA GLY A 68 10.95 21.77 10.16
C GLY A 68 10.60 20.86 8.98
N ALA A 69 11.60 20.37 8.23
CA ALA A 69 11.45 19.35 7.20
C ALA A 69 12.07 18.02 7.64
N THR A 70 11.58 16.91 7.08
CA THR A 70 12.22 15.61 7.23
C THR A 70 13.02 15.30 5.98
N VAL A 71 14.22 14.76 6.15
CA VAL A 71 15.11 14.31 5.09
C VAL A 71 15.29 12.81 5.18
N LEU A 72 14.96 12.10 4.10
CA LEU A 72 15.30 10.71 3.88
C LEU A 72 16.55 10.63 2.98
N ALA A 73 17.69 10.25 3.54
CA ALA A 73 18.93 10.02 2.80
C ALA A 73 19.17 8.52 2.62
N VAL A 74 19.59 8.12 1.42
CA VAL A 74 19.81 6.73 1.02
C VAL A 74 21.13 6.67 0.28
N ARG A 75 22.09 5.91 0.80
CA ARG A 75 23.40 5.72 0.18
C ARG A 75 23.40 4.40 -0.58
N MET A 76 23.80 4.45 -1.85
CA MET A 76 23.99 3.29 -2.72
C MET A 76 25.38 3.37 -3.36
N GLY A 77 26.34 2.68 -2.77
CA GLY A 77 27.75 2.81 -3.15
C GLY A 77 28.30 4.20 -2.80
N GLU A 78 28.77 4.93 -3.83
CA GLU A 78 29.31 6.29 -3.68
C GLU A 78 28.27 7.40 -3.86
N TYR A 79 27.09 7.05 -4.35
CA TYR A 79 26.02 8.00 -4.55
C TYR A 79 25.09 8.05 -3.35
N THR A 80 24.56 9.24 -3.08
CA THR A 80 23.53 9.46 -2.07
C THR A 80 22.31 10.06 -2.76
N VAL A 81 21.14 9.49 -2.51
CA VAL A 81 19.87 10.11 -2.85
C VAL A 81 19.25 10.67 -1.59
N ALA A 82 18.86 11.93 -1.60
CA ALA A 82 18.18 12.58 -0.49
C ALA A 82 16.81 13.10 -0.95
N PHE A 83 15.80 12.90 -0.12
CA PHE A 83 14.46 13.41 -0.30
C PHE A 83 14.09 14.26 0.91
N GLU A 84 13.63 15.48 0.69
CA GLU A 84 13.14 16.36 1.74
C GLU A 84 11.63 16.57 1.58
N GLY A 85 10.91 16.57 2.71
CA GLY A 85 9.48 16.86 2.74
C GLY A 85 8.77 16.37 4.01
N ASP A 86 7.52 15.91 3.84
CA ASP A 86 6.61 15.51 4.92
C ASP A 86 7.09 14.23 5.63
N GLU A 87 7.22 14.30 6.95
CA GLU A 87 7.70 13.21 7.80
C GLU A 87 6.91 11.91 7.60
N LYS A 88 5.58 12.04 7.58
CA LYS A 88 4.67 10.88 7.50
C LYS A 88 4.75 10.21 6.13
N ALA A 89 4.94 10.99 5.07
CA ALA A 89 5.17 10.47 3.73
C ALA A 89 6.53 9.77 3.62
N LEU A 90 7.61 10.45 4.00
CA LEU A 90 8.98 9.92 3.85
C LEU A 90 9.24 8.67 4.70
N SER A 91 8.74 8.64 5.94
CA SER A 91 8.81 7.44 6.79
C SER A 91 8.10 6.24 6.16
N ALA A 92 6.96 6.46 5.49
CA ALA A 92 6.25 5.41 4.78
C ALA A 92 7.03 4.91 3.55
N TYR A 93 7.83 5.79 2.91
CA TYR A 93 8.61 5.44 1.72
C TYR A 93 9.88 4.64 2.00
N LEU A 94 10.27 4.49 3.27
CA LEU A 94 11.44 3.70 3.65
C LEU A 94 11.37 2.24 3.17
N LYS A 95 10.20 1.59 3.30
CA LYS A 95 10.02 0.19 2.86
C LYS A 95 10.14 0.06 1.32
N PRO A 96 9.43 0.85 0.50
CA PRO A 96 9.64 0.88 -0.95
C PRO A 96 11.10 1.13 -1.36
N VAL A 97 11.76 2.11 -0.73
CA VAL A 97 13.15 2.47 -1.08
C VAL A 97 14.12 1.35 -0.76
N THR A 98 14.04 0.78 0.45
CA THR A 98 14.93 -0.32 0.84
C THR A 98 14.71 -1.55 -0.06
N ARG A 99 13.49 -1.78 -0.54
CA ARG A 99 13.18 -2.83 -1.49
C ARG A 99 13.85 -2.60 -2.86
N ILE A 100 13.70 -1.41 -3.45
CA ILE A 100 14.34 -1.06 -4.74
C ILE A 100 15.86 -1.12 -4.60
N ALA A 101 16.39 -0.56 -3.51
CA ALA A 101 17.83 -0.43 -3.30
C ALA A 101 18.51 -1.78 -2.96
N SER A 102 17.77 -2.75 -2.42
CA SER A 102 18.25 -4.13 -2.21
C SER A 102 18.02 -5.05 -3.41
N GLU A 103 17.64 -4.51 -4.57
CA GLU A 103 17.33 -5.24 -5.81
C GLU A 103 16.25 -6.33 -5.64
N ARG A 104 15.41 -6.22 -4.60
CA ARG A 104 14.30 -7.15 -4.35
C ARG A 104 13.07 -6.70 -5.11
N GLU A 105 13.06 -6.97 -6.41
CA GLU A 105 12.01 -6.48 -7.30
C GLU A 105 10.65 -7.16 -7.05
N ALA A 106 9.63 -6.38 -6.65
CA ALA A 106 8.24 -6.83 -6.67
C ALA A 106 7.78 -6.87 -8.14
N LYS A 107 7.42 -8.07 -8.61
CA LYS A 107 6.94 -8.29 -9.99
C LYS A 107 5.49 -8.74 -9.99
N CYS A 108 4.73 -8.26 -10.96
CA CYS A 108 3.37 -8.73 -11.18
C CYS A 108 3.37 -10.22 -11.53
N GLY A 109 2.74 -11.05 -10.71
CA GLY A 109 2.63 -12.50 -10.90
C GLY A 109 1.83 -12.93 -12.14
N PHE A 110 1.25 -11.99 -12.89
CA PHE A 110 0.58 -12.25 -14.16
C PHE A 110 1.42 -11.89 -15.40
N CYS A 111 2.15 -10.78 -15.39
CA CYS A 111 2.83 -10.26 -16.59
C CYS A 111 4.32 -9.93 -16.39
N GLY A 112 4.87 -10.13 -15.19
CA GLY A 112 6.27 -9.87 -14.86
C GLY A 112 6.66 -8.40 -14.77
N PHE A 113 5.71 -7.45 -14.85
CA PHE A 113 5.99 -6.02 -14.74
C PHE A 113 6.56 -5.66 -13.36
N GLU A 114 7.61 -4.83 -13.33
CA GLU A 114 8.22 -4.31 -12.12
C GLU A 114 7.30 -3.29 -11.44
N LEU A 115 6.92 -3.56 -10.20
CA LEU A 115 5.95 -2.76 -9.45
C LEU A 115 6.61 -1.72 -8.55
N ASP A 116 7.88 -1.88 -8.18
CA ASP A 116 8.51 -0.97 -7.22
C ASP A 116 8.72 0.44 -7.77
N SER A 117 8.90 0.57 -9.08
CA SER A 117 8.99 1.86 -9.78
C SER A 117 7.63 2.44 -10.15
N ALA A 118 6.54 1.68 -9.92
CA ALA A 118 5.21 2.14 -10.26
C ALA A 118 4.66 3.08 -9.17
N VAL A 119 4.10 4.20 -9.60
CA VAL A 119 3.41 5.16 -8.75
C VAL A 119 1.91 5.01 -8.99
N VAL A 120 1.12 5.06 -7.91
CA VAL A 120 -0.35 5.00 -7.96
C VAL A 120 -0.96 6.24 -7.36
N THR A 121 -2.12 6.62 -7.87
CA THR A 121 -2.90 7.74 -7.37
C THR A 121 -3.98 7.25 -6.41
N CYS A 122 -4.06 7.85 -5.22
CA CYS A 122 -5.09 7.54 -4.23
C CYS A 122 -6.49 7.88 -4.77
N PRO A 123 -7.44 6.93 -4.81
CA PRO A 123 -8.80 7.21 -5.30
C PRO A 123 -9.58 8.14 -4.36
N ARG A 124 -9.16 8.26 -3.09
CA ARG A 124 -9.85 9.09 -2.08
C ARG A 124 -9.38 10.55 -2.07
N CYS A 125 -8.08 10.80 -2.26
CA CYS A 125 -7.51 12.14 -2.09
C CYS A 125 -6.63 12.63 -3.26
N GLY A 126 -6.45 11.81 -4.31
CA GLY A 126 -5.64 12.17 -5.48
C GLY A 126 -4.12 12.17 -5.25
N ALA A 127 -3.64 11.86 -4.04
CA ALA A 127 -2.19 11.83 -3.76
C ALA A 127 -1.51 10.66 -4.48
N SER A 128 -0.37 10.93 -5.12
CA SER A 128 0.50 9.92 -5.72
C SER A 128 1.41 9.28 -4.67
N TYR A 129 1.62 7.97 -4.71
CA TYR A 129 2.52 7.26 -3.79
C TYR A 129 2.97 5.90 -4.39
N PRO A 130 4.00 5.25 -3.84
CA PRO A 130 4.52 3.99 -4.41
C PRO A 130 3.48 2.87 -4.42
N PHE A 131 3.47 2.06 -5.48
CA PHE A 131 2.55 0.92 -5.63
C PHE A 131 2.68 -0.10 -4.49
N THR A 132 3.84 -0.21 -3.88
CA THR A 132 4.17 -1.19 -2.83
C THR A 132 3.73 -0.79 -1.43
N LEU A 133 3.08 0.36 -1.28
CA LEU A 133 2.68 0.87 0.02
C LEU A 133 1.21 0.57 0.31
N HIS A 134 0.87 -0.24 1.32
CA HIS A 134 -0.52 -0.61 1.67
C HIS A 134 -1.53 0.55 1.77
N SER A 135 -1.14 1.67 2.40
CA SER A 135 -2.02 2.78 2.75
C SER A 135 -1.50 4.11 2.22
N CYS A 136 -2.42 5.02 1.88
CA CYS A 136 -2.06 6.35 1.42
C CYS A 136 -1.48 7.17 2.59
N PRO A 137 -0.26 7.74 2.47
CA PRO A 137 0.37 8.50 3.56
C PRO A 137 -0.41 9.77 3.92
N LYS A 138 -1.08 10.38 2.93
CA LYS A 138 -1.90 11.58 3.11
C LYS A 138 -3.17 11.30 3.93
N CYS A 139 -4.09 10.47 3.41
CA CYS A 139 -5.43 10.30 3.98
C CYS A 139 -5.67 8.98 4.72
N GLY A 140 -4.67 8.08 4.77
CA GLY A 140 -4.78 6.78 5.45
C GLY A 140 -5.67 5.75 4.75
N TYR A 141 -6.13 6.01 3.52
CA TYR A 141 -6.92 5.04 2.76
C TYR A 141 -6.10 3.78 2.44
N THR A 142 -6.60 2.62 2.85
CA THR A 142 -5.91 1.32 2.70
C THR A 142 -6.53 0.51 1.57
N THR A 143 -5.68 0.03 0.65
CA THR A 143 -6.11 -0.78 -0.49
C THR A 143 -5.38 -2.12 -0.47
N LEU A 144 -6.10 -3.21 -0.17
CA LEU A 144 -5.54 -4.57 -0.16
C LEU A 144 -5.28 -5.14 -1.56
N VAL A 145 -6.06 -4.68 -2.56
CA VAL A 145 -6.03 -5.21 -3.92
C VAL A 145 -5.90 -4.07 -4.91
N ARG A 146 -4.88 -4.11 -5.76
CA ARG A 146 -4.58 -3.07 -6.76
C ARG A 146 -4.60 -3.68 -8.15
N ARG A 147 -4.82 -2.84 -9.16
CA ARG A 147 -4.69 -3.29 -10.55
C ARG A 147 -3.26 -3.05 -11.02
N CYS A 148 -2.64 -4.06 -11.63
CA CYS A 148 -1.34 -3.90 -12.27
C CYS A 148 -1.44 -2.82 -13.37
N PRO A 149 -0.53 -1.82 -13.39
CA PRO A 149 -0.59 -0.74 -14.37
C PRO A 149 -0.38 -1.22 -15.82
N LYS A 150 0.32 -2.35 -16.02
CA LYS A 150 0.57 -2.92 -17.35
C LYS A 150 -0.56 -3.82 -17.85
N CYS A 151 -1.07 -4.74 -17.03
CA CYS A 151 -2.04 -5.76 -17.48
C CYS A 151 -3.47 -5.60 -16.91
N GLY A 152 -3.69 -4.63 -16.01
CA GLY A 152 -5.00 -4.35 -15.42
C GLY A 152 -5.52 -5.39 -14.42
N ARG A 153 -4.82 -6.53 -14.25
CA ARG A 153 -5.25 -7.61 -13.33
C ARG A 153 -5.04 -7.23 -11.87
N SER A 154 -5.93 -7.73 -11.02
CA SER A 154 -5.89 -7.55 -9.57
C SER A 154 -4.74 -8.32 -8.93
N ILE A 155 -3.87 -7.61 -8.22
CA ILE A 155 -2.70 -8.12 -7.49
C ILE A 155 -2.63 -7.48 -6.11
N ASP A 156 -1.86 -8.06 -5.21
CA ASP A 156 -1.53 -7.44 -3.92
C ASP A 156 -0.35 -6.46 -4.05
N GLU A 157 0.14 -5.93 -2.94
CA GLU A 157 1.27 -4.98 -2.94
C GLU A 157 2.64 -5.60 -3.26
N ASP A 158 2.76 -6.92 -3.13
CA ASP A 158 3.97 -7.68 -3.46
C ASP A 158 3.88 -8.25 -4.88
N GLY A 159 2.80 -7.96 -5.60
CA GLY A 159 2.56 -8.42 -6.97
C GLY A 159 1.98 -9.83 -7.09
N ARG A 160 1.62 -10.49 -5.98
CA ARG A 160 1.05 -11.83 -5.99
C ARG A 160 -0.37 -11.83 -6.50
N ARG A 161 -0.81 -13.03 -6.92
CA ARG A 161 -2.14 -13.18 -7.50
C ARG A 161 -3.16 -13.17 -6.37
N VAL A 162 -4.15 -12.31 -6.54
CA VAL A 162 -5.29 -12.31 -5.63
C VAL A 162 -6.36 -13.21 -6.23
N SER A 163 -6.51 -14.41 -5.67
CA SER A 163 -7.72 -15.17 -5.93
C SER A 163 -8.81 -14.57 -5.04
N VAL A 164 -9.68 -13.78 -5.68
CA VAL A 164 -10.96 -13.45 -5.06
C VAL A 164 -11.71 -14.77 -5.04
N SER A 165 -11.51 -15.55 -3.97
CA SER A 165 -12.34 -16.72 -3.74
C SER A 165 -13.76 -16.23 -3.90
N LYS A 166 -14.48 -16.80 -4.88
CA LYS A 166 -15.89 -16.49 -5.08
C LYS A 166 -16.57 -16.90 -3.78
N LEU A 167 -16.68 -15.97 -2.84
CA LEU A 167 -17.37 -16.19 -1.58
C LEU A 167 -18.75 -16.70 -2.00
N PRO A 168 -19.22 -17.83 -1.45
CA PRO A 168 -20.25 -18.62 -2.08
C PRO A 168 -21.54 -17.81 -2.07
N LEU A 169 -21.86 -17.20 -3.21
CA LEU A 169 -23.18 -16.61 -3.49
C LEU A 169 -24.31 -17.63 -3.21
N ALA A 170 -23.96 -18.91 -3.16
CA ALA A 170 -24.81 -20.02 -2.76
C ALA A 170 -25.38 -19.91 -1.33
N THR A 171 -24.70 -19.28 -0.36
CA THR A 171 -25.26 -19.16 1.00
C THR A 171 -26.29 -18.03 1.14
N ALA A 172 -26.22 -17.01 0.28
CA ALA A 172 -27.25 -15.96 0.25
C ALA A 172 -28.57 -16.45 -0.36
N LEU A 173 -28.52 -17.31 -1.38
CA LEU A 173 -29.72 -17.91 -1.98
C LEU A 173 -30.38 -18.97 -1.07
N GLY A 174 -29.59 -19.72 -0.29
CA GLY A 174 -30.12 -20.71 0.65
C GLY A 174 -30.93 -20.11 1.80
N ALA A 175 -30.53 -18.94 2.30
CA ALA A 175 -31.25 -18.25 3.38
C ALA A 175 -32.63 -17.72 2.94
N VAL A 176 -32.75 -17.26 1.69
CA VAL A 176 -34.04 -16.77 1.15
C VAL A 176 -35.00 -17.94 0.88
N ALA A 177 -34.50 -19.07 0.35
CA ALA A 177 -35.32 -20.26 0.12
C ALA A 177 -35.90 -20.84 1.42
N GLY A 178 -35.12 -20.83 2.52
CA GLY A 178 -35.59 -21.26 3.84
C GLY A 178 -36.72 -20.39 4.41
N VAL A 179 -36.64 -19.07 4.24
CA VAL A 179 -37.69 -18.13 4.70
C VAL A 179 -38.97 -18.27 3.86
N VAL A 180 -38.85 -18.46 2.54
CA VAL A 180 -40.03 -18.65 1.68
C VAL A 180 -40.75 -19.96 1.99
N LEU A 181 -40.03 -21.06 2.22
CA LEU A 181 -40.65 -22.35 2.59
C LEU A 181 -41.36 -22.32 3.95
N ALA A 182 -40.80 -21.60 4.94
CA ALA A 182 -41.43 -21.42 6.25
C ALA A 182 -42.70 -20.56 6.17
N LEU A 183 -42.74 -19.54 5.31
CA LEU A 183 -43.93 -18.71 5.12
C LEU A 183 -45.03 -19.43 4.32
N THR A 184 -44.68 -20.23 3.31
CA THR A 184 -45.68 -21.00 2.55
C THR A 184 -46.30 -22.14 3.35
N SER A 185 -45.57 -22.75 4.28
CA SER A 185 -46.10 -23.79 5.16
C SER A 185 -47.09 -23.24 6.20
N PHE A 186 -46.93 -21.98 6.61
CA PHE A 186 -47.89 -21.29 7.48
C PHE A 186 -49.23 -20.99 6.78
N PHE A 187 -49.23 -20.82 5.45
CA PHE A 187 -50.45 -20.55 4.68
C PHE A 187 -51.18 -21.81 4.19
N LEU A 188 -50.50 -22.94 4.00
CA LEU A 188 -51.11 -24.17 3.46
C LEU A 188 -51.74 -25.09 4.51
N PHE A 189 -51.45 -24.91 5.80
CA PHE A 189 -52.05 -25.69 6.90
C PHE A 189 -52.63 -24.80 8.02
N PRO A 190 -53.76 -24.11 7.79
CA PRO A 190 -54.49 -23.40 8.83
C PRO A 190 -55.37 -24.40 9.60
N SER A 191 -54.80 -25.34 10.36
CA SER A 191 -55.58 -26.16 11.29
C SER A 191 -55.54 -25.56 12.71
N PRO A 192 -56.66 -25.03 13.23
CA PRO A 192 -56.67 -24.24 14.47
C PRO A 192 -56.78 -25.06 15.77
N THR A 193 -56.53 -26.38 15.77
CA THR A 193 -57.04 -27.24 16.86
C THR A 193 -56.02 -27.87 17.80
N LEU A 194 -54.74 -27.46 17.82
CA LEU A 194 -53.80 -27.90 18.87
C LEU A 194 -52.80 -26.79 19.26
N ILE A 195 -53.29 -25.79 19.99
CA ILE A 195 -52.45 -24.84 20.76
C ILE A 195 -52.80 -25.03 22.23
N SER A 196 -52.19 -26.04 22.85
CA SER A 196 -52.08 -26.12 24.31
C SER A 196 -50.91 -27.01 24.68
N ALA A 197 -49.69 -26.50 24.52
CA ALA A 197 -48.58 -26.82 25.42
C ALA A 197 -47.36 -25.96 25.07
N SER A 198 -47.08 -25.01 25.96
CA SER A 198 -45.72 -24.61 26.34
C SER A 198 -44.88 -23.89 25.28
N PHE A 199 -45.20 -22.61 25.09
CA PHE A 199 -44.23 -21.61 24.65
C PHE A 199 -43.15 -21.42 25.73
N ILE A 200 -42.10 -22.22 25.68
CA ILE A 200 -40.79 -21.83 26.25
C ILE A 200 -40.12 -21.03 25.13
N VAL A 201 -40.22 -19.70 25.23
CA VAL A 201 -39.47 -18.77 24.39
C VAL A 201 -38.01 -18.85 24.85
N PRO A 202 -37.06 -19.39 24.05
CA PRO A 202 -35.66 -19.22 24.36
C PRO A 202 -35.31 -17.78 23.98
N THR A 203 -35.16 -16.94 25.01
CA THR A 203 -34.55 -15.61 24.92
C THR A 203 -33.08 -15.76 24.52
N VAL A 204 -32.81 -16.01 23.24
CA VAL A 204 -31.46 -16.03 22.66
C VAL A 204 -31.45 -15.10 21.45
N LEU A 205 -31.67 -13.81 21.71
CA LEU A 205 -31.58 -12.75 20.72
C LEU A 205 -30.73 -11.64 21.35
N GLY A 206 -29.42 -11.81 21.26
CA GLY A 206 -28.47 -10.83 21.78
C GLY A 206 -27.03 -11.26 21.57
N GLY A 207 -26.57 -11.34 20.32
CA GLY A 207 -25.13 -11.41 20.08
C GLY A 207 -24.68 -12.19 18.86
N VAL A 208 -25.19 -11.92 17.66
CA VAL A 208 -24.50 -12.28 16.40
C VAL A 208 -25.01 -11.39 15.27
N ALA A 209 -24.62 -10.12 15.28
CA ALA A 209 -24.88 -9.23 14.15
C ALA A 209 -23.67 -8.35 13.77
N ASP A 210 -22.47 -8.67 14.26
CA ASP A 210 -21.28 -7.87 13.98
C ASP A 210 -20.08 -8.68 13.50
N LEU A 211 -20.33 -9.83 12.85
CA LEU A 211 -19.35 -10.39 11.92
C LEU A 211 -19.62 -9.84 10.53
N ALA A 212 -19.35 -8.53 10.41
CA ALA A 212 -19.15 -7.86 9.16
C ALA A 212 -18.28 -8.75 8.27
N THR A 213 -18.87 -9.18 7.16
CA THR A 213 -18.28 -9.98 6.09
C THR A 213 -17.11 -9.23 5.47
N LYS A 214 -15.96 -9.19 6.16
CA LYS A 214 -14.72 -8.74 5.55
C LYS A 214 -14.34 -9.83 4.56
N PRO A 215 -14.35 -9.56 3.24
CA PRO A 215 -14.02 -10.59 2.24
C PRO A 215 -12.64 -11.16 2.58
N ARG A 216 -12.56 -12.49 2.78
CA ARG A 216 -11.28 -13.19 2.91
C ARG A 216 -10.59 -13.18 1.55
N VAL A 217 -9.68 -12.23 1.38
CA VAL A 217 -8.75 -12.20 0.26
C VAL A 217 -7.71 -13.29 0.52
N ARG A 218 -7.67 -14.33 -0.33
CA ARG A 218 -6.60 -15.34 -0.29
C ARG A 218 -5.51 -14.90 -1.27
N VAL A 219 -4.30 -14.76 -0.77
CA VAL A 219 -3.11 -14.45 -1.58
C VAL A 219 -2.51 -15.79 -1.99
N GLU A 220 -2.39 -16.03 -3.29
CA GLU A 220 -1.77 -17.24 -3.89
C GLU A 220 -0.37 -16.95 -4.41
#